data_AF-A0A369QHJ4-F1
#
_entry.id   AF-A0A369QHJ4-F1
#
_cell.length_a   1.000
_cell.length_b   1.000
_cell.length_c   1.000
_cell.angle_alpha   90.00
_cell.angle_beta   90.00
_cell.angle_gamma   90.00
#
_symmetry.space_group_name_H-M   'P 1'
#
loop_
_entity.id
_entity.type
_entity.pdbx_description
1 polymer ?
#
loop_
_entity_poly.entity_id
_entity_poly.type
_entity_poly.pdbx_seq_one_letter_code
_entity_poly.pdbx_strand_id
1 'polypeptide(L)'
;MTLTKKIFARFLLVSSMLVNVTLTSCQKDDEAQPDTSIKEVLDAEAIYLHEEYETGVGGYLYVVYNPYLLFNDGSVYRNLDTNVDKLNVAQSKQQEPEEWGTWQKQGSEIALTWQDGDTDTWEDKSWFVASKAAKGETIAGAYSSISGGGNTAFGGSVITFSSSNISFNGNKFTFESTGGGSSSDVTAYSSQEKAGTYELDGYSITLRFNNGAVEKKFFYFYPDSKDVFGIGDQYYVTD
;
A
#
# COMPACT_ATOMS: atom_id res chain seq x y z
N MET A 1 78.04 10.49 -14.14
CA MET A 1 77.21 9.87 -15.20
C MET A 1 75.88 10.60 -15.23
N THR A 2 75.83 11.72 -15.96
CA THR A 2 75.16 11.90 -17.28
C THR A 2 73.63 11.96 -17.12
N LEU A 3 73.01 13.12 -16.86
CA LEU A 3 72.52 14.16 -17.81
C LEU A 3 71.54 13.56 -18.86
N THR A 4 70.28 13.98 -19.02
CA THR A 4 69.83 15.21 -19.75
C THR A 4 68.27 15.12 -19.84
N LYS A 5 67.40 16.03 -19.38
CA LYS A 5 67.05 17.43 -19.75
C LYS A 5 66.22 17.59 -21.06
N LYS A 6 65.05 18.25 -20.95
CA LYS A 6 64.32 19.18 -21.87
C LYS A 6 62.83 19.14 -21.50
N ILE A 7 62.14 20.14 -20.91
CA ILE A 7 61.94 21.58 -21.20
C ILE A 7 61.54 21.84 -22.66
N PHE A 8 60.29 22.30 -22.89
CA PHE A 8 59.99 23.61 -23.49
C PHE A 8 58.52 24.03 -23.31
N ALA A 9 58.33 25.34 -23.26
CA ALA A 9 57.15 26.04 -22.78
C ALA A 9 56.41 26.81 -23.91
N ARG A 10 55.16 27.18 -23.59
CA ARG A 10 54.34 28.32 -24.09
C ARG A 10 54.00 28.42 -25.59
N PHE A 11 52.69 28.50 -25.86
CA PHE A 11 52.18 29.54 -26.74
C PHE A 11 50.81 30.03 -26.25
N LEU A 12 50.65 31.35 -26.27
CA LEU A 12 49.52 32.13 -25.79
C LEU A 12 48.86 32.72 -27.04
N LEU A 13 47.56 32.51 -27.23
CA LEU A 13 46.82 33.21 -28.28
C LEU A 13 45.45 33.62 -27.73
N VAL A 14 45.33 34.93 -27.53
CA VAL A 14 44.10 35.66 -27.24
C VAL A 14 43.32 35.76 -28.54
N SER A 15 42.06 35.32 -28.57
CA SER A 15 41.10 35.73 -29.60
C SER A 15 39.76 36.07 -28.99
N SER A 16 39.17 37.10 -29.58
CA SER A 16 38.09 37.95 -29.08
C SER A 16 36.70 37.30 -29.19
N MET A 17 35.77 37.93 -28.47
CA MET A 17 34.32 37.73 -28.35
C MET A 17 33.58 37.13 -29.55
N LEU A 18 32.64 36.23 -29.24
CA LEU A 18 31.26 36.32 -29.73
C LEU A 18 30.30 35.75 -28.67
N VAL A 19 29.42 36.62 -28.20
CA VAL A 19 28.22 36.28 -27.44
C VAL A 19 27.26 35.55 -28.38
N ASN A 20 26.86 34.34 -28.04
CA ASN A 20 25.63 33.74 -28.57
C ASN A 20 24.75 33.35 -27.39
N VAL A 21 23.81 34.23 -27.07
CA VAL A 21 22.62 33.92 -26.27
C VAL A 21 21.76 32.99 -27.12
N THR A 22 21.60 31.75 -26.69
CA THR A 22 20.53 30.88 -27.18
C THR A 22 19.64 30.58 -25.99
N LEU A 23 18.54 31.35 -25.89
CA LEU A 23 17.35 30.98 -25.11
C LEU A 23 16.57 29.93 -25.92
N THR A 24 15.77 29.11 -25.23
CA THR A 24 14.85 28.04 -25.74
C THR A 24 15.51 26.65 -25.70
N SER A 25 15.00 25.60 -25.06
CA SER A 25 13.77 25.37 -24.29
C SER A 25 13.87 24.03 -23.52
N CYS A 26 12.84 23.79 -22.71
CA CYS A 26 12.34 22.50 -22.23
C CYS A 26 13.12 21.85 -21.09
N GLN A 27 12.60 22.10 -19.89
CA GLN A 27 12.60 21.12 -18.80
C GLN A 27 12.33 19.74 -19.38
N LYS A 28 13.27 18.82 -19.16
CA LYS A 28 13.10 17.42 -19.47
C LYS A 28 12.08 16.87 -18.48
N ASP A 29 10.98 16.37 -19.03
CA ASP A 29 9.88 15.74 -18.32
C ASP A 29 10.37 14.64 -17.37
N ASP A 30 9.68 14.51 -16.23
CA ASP A 30 9.80 13.39 -15.28
C ASP A 30 9.72 12.05 -16.03
N GLU A 31 10.89 11.44 -16.26
CA GLU A 31 10.98 10.04 -16.65
C GLU A 31 10.49 9.21 -15.44
N ALA A 32 9.21 8.81 -15.50
CA ALA A 32 8.62 7.83 -14.60
C ALA A 32 9.57 6.63 -14.46
N GLN A 33 10.06 6.42 -13.23
CA GLN A 33 10.86 5.25 -12.87
C GLN A 33 10.10 3.98 -13.30
N PRO A 34 10.76 3.02 -13.97
CA PRO A 34 10.07 1.85 -14.50
C PRO A 34 9.50 1.02 -13.36
N ASP A 35 8.25 0.59 -13.57
CA ASP A 35 7.39 -0.45 -12.98
C ASP A 35 8.08 -1.66 -12.30
N THR A 36 9.04 -1.40 -11.42
CA THR A 36 9.82 -2.40 -10.67
C THR A 36 9.23 -2.55 -9.27
N SER A 37 8.70 -1.45 -8.72
CA SER A 37 8.02 -1.42 -7.42
C SER A 37 6.76 -2.31 -7.41
N ILE A 38 5.92 -2.23 -8.45
CA ILE A 38 4.71 -3.06 -8.52
C ILE A 38 5.08 -4.54 -8.61
N LYS A 39 6.13 -4.88 -9.36
CA LYS A 39 6.58 -6.26 -9.52
C LYS A 39 7.09 -6.87 -8.21
N GLU A 40 7.85 -6.11 -7.42
CA GLU A 40 8.34 -6.57 -6.10
C GLU A 40 7.21 -6.79 -5.09
N VAL A 41 6.17 -5.94 -5.09
CA VAL A 41 4.97 -6.13 -4.24
C VAL A 41 4.13 -7.33 -4.72
N LEU A 42 4.08 -7.56 -6.04
CA LEU A 42 3.41 -8.73 -6.63
C LEU A 42 4.20 -10.04 -6.46
N ASP A 43 5.50 -9.96 -6.21
CA ASP A 43 6.39 -11.09 -5.89
C ASP A 43 6.46 -11.38 -4.38
N ALA A 44 5.66 -10.71 -3.55
CA ALA A 44 5.45 -11.10 -2.16
C ALA A 44 4.93 -12.55 -2.08
N GLU A 45 5.25 -13.25 -0.99
CA GLU A 45 4.76 -14.62 -0.78
C GLU A 45 3.24 -14.60 -0.63
N ALA A 46 2.75 -13.83 0.34
CA ALA A 46 1.34 -13.63 0.61
C ALA A 46 1.13 -12.49 1.62
N ILE A 47 -0.14 -12.10 1.76
CA ILE A 47 -0.60 -11.39 2.96
C ILE A 47 -0.91 -12.43 4.03
N TYR A 48 -0.31 -12.27 5.21
CA TYR A 48 -0.59 -13.04 6.41
C TYR A 48 -1.43 -12.17 7.35
N LEU A 49 -2.38 -12.79 8.04
CA LEU A 49 -3.23 -12.14 9.03
C LEU A 49 -2.87 -12.72 10.39
N HIS A 50 -2.39 -11.88 11.30
CA HIS A 50 -1.93 -12.29 12.63
C HIS A 50 -2.90 -11.81 13.72
N GLU A 51 -3.25 -12.71 14.64
CA GLU A 51 -4.10 -12.46 15.79
C GLU A 51 -3.40 -11.55 16.79
N GLU A 52 -3.99 -10.39 17.03
CA GLU A 52 -3.53 -9.41 17.99
C GLU A 52 -4.66 -8.96 18.91
N TYR A 53 -4.28 -8.30 20.01
CA TYR A 53 -5.22 -7.82 21.02
C TYR A 53 -5.17 -6.31 21.08
N GLU A 54 -6.29 -5.66 20.79
CA GLU A 54 -6.46 -4.21 20.90
C GLU A 54 -7.35 -3.85 22.09
N THR A 55 -7.11 -2.68 22.67
CA THR A 55 -7.90 -2.18 23.81
C THR A 55 -8.91 -1.14 23.37
N GLY A 56 -10.19 -1.45 23.58
CA GLY A 56 -11.31 -0.58 23.30
C GLY A 56 -11.61 0.49 24.33
N VAL A 57 -12.58 1.33 23.98
CA VAL A 57 -13.21 2.27 24.92
C VAL A 57 -13.78 1.49 26.11
N GLY A 58 -13.32 1.83 27.31
CA GLY A 58 -13.70 1.14 28.56
C GLY A 58 -12.76 0.01 28.99
N GLY A 59 -11.64 -0.20 28.28
CA GLY A 59 -10.59 -1.15 28.68
C GLY A 59 -10.86 -2.61 28.30
N TYR A 60 -11.86 -2.87 27.45
CA TYR A 60 -12.11 -4.21 26.93
C TYR A 60 -11.07 -4.57 25.87
N LEU A 61 -10.46 -5.74 26.00
CA LEU A 61 -9.62 -6.32 24.96
C LEU A 61 -10.49 -6.99 23.91
N TYR A 62 -10.19 -6.76 22.63
CA TYR A 62 -10.77 -7.48 21.52
C TYR A 62 -9.68 -8.01 20.60
N VAL A 63 -9.99 -9.16 19.98
CA VAL A 63 -9.13 -9.80 18.99
C VAL A 63 -9.27 -9.04 17.68
N VAL A 64 -8.14 -8.68 17.10
CA VAL A 64 -8.00 -8.15 15.74
C VAL A 64 -7.09 -9.06 14.94
N TYR A 65 -7.22 -9.04 13.62
CA TYR A 65 -6.32 -9.77 12.74
C TYR A 65 -5.60 -8.77 11.84
N ASN A 66 -4.37 -8.44 12.20
CA ASN A 66 -3.59 -7.42 11.52
C ASN A 66 -2.87 -8.01 10.30
N PRO A 67 -2.88 -7.30 9.15
CA PRO A 67 -2.30 -7.83 7.94
C PRO A 67 -0.83 -7.47 7.79
N TYR A 68 -0.05 -8.44 7.33
CA TYR A 68 1.39 -8.34 7.10
C TYR A 68 1.74 -8.87 5.72
N LEU A 69 2.55 -8.13 4.97
CA LEU A 69 3.08 -8.57 3.69
C LEU A 69 4.41 -9.28 3.92
N LEU A 70 4.42 -10.60 3.75
CA LEU A 70 5.62 -11.42 3.85
C LEU A 70 6.19 -11.67 2.45
N PHE A 71 7.49 -11.41 2.28
CA PHE A 71 8.19 -11.55 1.02
C PHE A 71 8.99 -12.86 0.98
N ASN A 72 9.14 -13.42 -0.22
CA ASN A 72 9.93 -14.63 -0.46
C ASN A 72 11.43 -14.48 -0.10
N ASP A 73 11.92 -13.24 -0.01
CA ASP A 73 13.32 -12.94 0.38
C ASP A 73 13.54 -12.94 1.91
N GLY A 74 12.49 -13.19 2.70
CA GLY A 74 12.52 -13.14 4.16
C GLY A 74 12.27 -11.76 4.75
N SER A 75 11.94 -10.74 3.94
CA SER A 75 11.49 -9.43 4.45
C SER A 75 10.01 -9.48 4.85
N VAL A 76 9.62 -8.67 5.83
CA VAL A 76 8.21 -8.45 6.22
C VAL A 76 7.91 -6.95 6.28
N TYR A 77 6.69 -6.57 5.88
CA TYR A 77 6.16 -5.21 5.92
C TYR A 77 4.78 -5.18 6.57
N ARG A 78 4.52 -4.20 7.44
CA ARG A 78 3.28 -4.12 8.24
C ARG A 78 2.35 -2.94 7.91
N ASN A 79 2.77 -1.98 7.09
CA ASN A 79 1.97 -0.79 6.75
C ASN A 79 1.18 -0.97 5.43
N LEU A 80 0.06 -1.70 5.48
CA LEU A 80 -0.75 -2.00 4.29
C LEU A 80 -1.76 -0.89 3.91
N ASP A 81 -1.86 0.24 4.62
CA ASP A 81 -2.66 1.38 4.11
C ASP A 81 -1.95 2.10 2.94
N THR A 82 -0.64 1.88 2.77
CA THR A 82 0.09 2.37 1.60
C THR A 82 -0.54 1.87 0.30
N ASN A 83 -0.77 2.78 -0.65
CA ASN A 83 -1.22 2.39 -1.98
C ASN A 83 -0.18 1.47 -2.65
N VAL A 84 -0.64 0.36 -3.22
CA VAL A 84 0.21 -0.67 -3.84
C VAL A 84 1.16 -0.07 -4.88
N ASP A 85 0.66 0.82 -5.74
CA ASP A 85 1.49 1.44 -6.80
C ASP A 85 2.49 2.48 -6.28
N LYS A 86 2.32 2.93 -5.02
CA LYS A 86 3.21 3.89 -4.36
C LYS A 86 4.27 3.22 -3.48
N LEU A 87 4.10 1.93 -3.17
CA LEU A 87 5.07 1.19 -2.36
C LEU A 87 6.32 0.86 -3.19
N ASN A 88 7.33 1.72 -3.09
CA ASN A 88 8.69 1.39 -3.53
C ASN A 88 9.42 0.75 -2.35
N VAL A 89 9.61 -0.58 -2.38
CA VAL A 89 10.20 -1.35 -1.28
C VAL A 89 11.54 -0.80 -0.82
N ALA A 90 12.46 -0.53 -1.76
CA ALA A 90 13.79 -0.04 -1.43
C ALA A 90 13.77 1.36 -0.77
N GLN A 91 12.88 2.23 -1.24
CA GLN A 91 12.70 3.56 -0.68
C GLN A 91 11.97 3.51 0.68
N SER A 92 10.92 2.68 0.78
CA SER A 92 10.14 2.48 2.00
C SER A 92 11.02 1.93 3.13
N LYS A 93 11.88 0.94 2.87
CA LYS A 93 12.89 0.45 3.82
C LYS A 93 13.82 1.56 4.38
N GLN A 94 14.03 2.64 3.63
CA GLN A 94 14.84 3.78 4.08
C GLN A 94 14.03 4.87 4.80
N GLN A 95 12.77 5.06 4.42
CA GLN A 95 11.93 6.16 4.90
C GLN A 95 11.09 5.79 6.12
N GLU A 96 10.67 4.54 6.21
CA GLU A 96 9.86 3.97 7.30
C GLU A 96 10.48 2.64 7.78
N PRO A 97 11.77 2.62 8.18
CA PRO A 97 12.46 1.38 8.56
C PRO A 97 11.75 0.60 9.68
N GLU A 98 11.03 1.28 10.56
CA GLU A 98 10.22 0.69 11.63
C GLU A 98 9.10 -0.22 11.11
N GLU A 99 8.60 0.02 9.89
CA GLU A 99 7.54 -0.78 9.27
C GLU A 99 8.05 -2.07 8.63
N TRP A 100 9.38 -2.27 8.65
CA TRP A 100 10.05 -3.40 8.04
C TRP A 100 10.72 -4.30 9.07
N GLY A 101 10.81 -5.57 8.72
CA GLY A 101 11.54 -6.57 9.49
C GLY A 101 12.01 -7.71 8.63
N THR A 102 12.43 -8.77 9.29
CA THR A 102 12.69 -10.07 8.69
C THR A 102 11.81 -11.12 9.33
N TRP A 103 11.50 -12.18 8.59
CA TRP A 103 10.70 -13.29 9.08
C TRP A 103 11.31 -14.62 8.67
N GLN A 104 11.03 -15.66 9.46
CA GLN A 104 11.39 -17.03 9.15
C GLN A 104 10.33 -18.00 9.68
N LYS A 105 9.92 -18.93 8.82
CA LYS A 105 9.01 -20.02 9.21
C LYS A 105 9.77 -21.21 9.79
N GLN A 106 9.33 -21.70 10.94
CA GLN A 106 9.84 -22.91 11.59
C GLN A 106 8.66 -23.84 11.93
N GLY A 107 8.35 -24.76 11.02
CA GLY A 107 7.14 -25.59 11.18
C GLY A 107 5.87 -24.76 11.06
N SER A 108 5.09 -24.67 12.15
CA SER A 108 3.86 -23.87 12.28
C SER A 108 4.09 -22.49 12.88
N GLU A 109 5.32 -22.18 13.33
CA GLU A 109 5.66 -20.90 13.92
C GLU A 109 6.29 -19.96 12.89
N ILE A 110 6.07 -18.66 13.05
CA ILE A 110 6.75 -17.61 12.30
C ILE A 110 7.49 -16.72 13.29
N ALA A 111 8.81 -16.66 13.19
CA ALA A 111 9.63 -15.75 13.98
C ALA A 111 9.87 -14.46 13.19
N LEU A 112 9.65 -13.30 13.82
CA LEU A 112 9.89 -11.98 13.24
C LEU A 112 10.98 -11.24 14.02
N THR A 113 11.71 -10.40 13.31
CA THR A 113 12.66 -9.45 13.91
C THR A 113 12.55 -8.13 13.17
N TRP A 114 12.10 -7.10 13.88
CA TRP A 114 11.91 -5.73 13.40
C TRP A 114 13.24 -4.96 13.38
N GLN A 115 13.30 -3.86 12.62
CA GLN A 115 14.54 -3.08 12.48
C GLN A 115 15.01 -2.41 13.78
N ASP A 116 14.10 -2.15 14.72
CA ASP A 116 14.41 -1.65 16.06
C ASP A 116 14.99 -2.72 17.00
N GLY A 117 15.02 -3.98 16.56
CA GLY A 117 15.50 -5.14 17.31
C GLY A 117 14.41 -5.87 18.08
N ASP A 118 13.16 -5.40 18.03
CA ASP A 118 12.03 -6.10 18.64
C ASP A 118 11.77 -7.41 17.88
N THR A 119 11.38 -8.43 18.63
CA THR A 119 11.12 -9.76 18.09
C THR A 119 9.71 -10.19 18.41
N ASP A 120 9.08 -10.89 17.47
CA ASP A 120 7.77 -11.49 17.66
C ASP A 120 7.80 -12.96 17.24
N THR A 121 6.90 -13.77 17.78
CA THR A 121 6.75 -15.17 17.40
C THR A 121 5.26 -15.48 17.28
N TRP A 122 4.84 -15.70 16.04
CA TRP A 122 3.48 -16.10 15.74
C TRP A 122 3.38 -17.62 15.91
N GLU A 123 2.66 -18.02 16.94
CA GLU A 123 2.45 -19.41 17.32
C GLU A 123 1.50 -20.13 16.36
N ASP A 124 1.43 -21.46 16.46
CA ASP A 124 0.44 -22.24 15.71
C ASP A 124 -0.97 -21.69 15.95
N LYS A 125 -1.70 -21.44 14.87
CA LYS A 125 -3.08 -20.90 14.83
C LYS A 125 -3.24 -19.45 15.26
N SER A 126 -2.19 -18.72 15.62
CA SER A 126 -2.29 -17.27 15.82
C SER A 126 -2.23 -16.50 14.50
N TRP A 127 -2.11 -17.17 13.36
CA TRP A 127 -2.04 -16.54 12.05
C TRP A 127 -2.64 -17.40 10.96
N PHE A 128 -2.96 -16.77 9.84
CA PHE A 128 -3.41 -17.44 8.62
C PHE A 128 -2.98 -16.72 7.35
N VAL A 129 -2.91 -17.46 6.26
CA VAL A 129 -2.62 -16.90 4.93
C VAL A 129 -3.91 -16.37 4.33
N ALA A 130 -3.91 -15.09 3.96
CA ALA A 130 -5.06 -14.47 3.33
C ALA A 130 -5.26 -14.96 1.88
N SER A 131 -6.51 -15.06 1.45
CA SER A 131 -6.85 -15.48 0.10
C SER A 131 -6.83 -14.30 -0.87
N LYS A 132 -6.23 -14.50 -2.04
CA LYS A 132 -6.20 -13.52 -3.13
C LYS A 132 -7.51 -13.55 -3.94
N ALA A 133 -7.87 -12.42 -4.53
CA ALA A 133 -8.95 -12.36 -5.50
C ALA A 133 -8.51 -12.87 -6.87
N ALA A 134 -9.43 -13.49 -7.61
CA ALA A 134 -9.23 -13.71 -9.04
C ALA A 134 -9.33 -12.38 -9.80
N LYS A 135 -8.58 -12.25 -10.91
CA LYS A 135 -8.62 -11.05 -11.74
C LYS A 135 -10.05 -10.82 -12.27
N GLY A 136 -10.62 -9.65 -12.00
CA GLY A 136 -11.98 -9.29 -12.38
C GLY A 136 -13.07 -9.95 -11.55
N GLU A 137 -12.72 -10.59 -10.43
CA GLU A 137 -13.71 -11.09 -9.46
C GLU A 137 -14.56 -9.93 -8.92
N THR A 138 -15.86 -10.17 -8.77
CA THR A 138 -16.81 -9.20 -8.24
C THR A 138 -17.37 -9.67 -6.91
N ILE A 139 -17.45 -8.74 -5.97
CA ILE A 139 -18.10 -8.87 -4.68
C ILE A 139 -19.49 -8.22 -4.79
N ALA A 140 -20.45 -8.71 -4.02
CA ALA A 140 -21.79 -8.14 -3.95
C ALA A 140 -22.29 -8.14 -2.51
N GLY A 141 -22.83 -7.01 -2.06
CA GLY A 141 -23.32 -6.85 -0.70
C GLY A 141 -23.00 -5.48 -0.12
N ALA A 142 -23.50 -5.25 1.09
CA ALA A 142 -23.13 -4.13 1.94
C ALA A 142 -22.25 -4.65 3.06
N TYR A 143 -21.20 -3.90 3.38
CA TYR A 143 -20.21 -4.28 4.36
C TYR A 143 -19.88 -3.10 5.25
N SER A 144 -19.70 -3.37 6.53
CA SER A 144 -19.22 -2.41 7.52
C SER A 144 -17.81 -2.75 7.94
N SER A 145 -17.01 -1.70 8.15
CA SER A 145 -15.69 -1.84 8.74
C SER A 145 -15.77 -1.94 10.27
N ILE A 146 -15.07 -2.92 10.85
CA ILE A 146 -15.01 -3.15 12.30
C ILE A 146 -13.73 -2.58 12.94
N SER A 147 -12.77 -2.10 12.14
CA SER A 147 -11.47 -1.62 12.64
C SER A 147 -11.61 -0.37 13.53
N GLY A 148 -11.35 -0.57 14.82
CA GLY A 148 -11.23 0.45 15.87
C GLY A 148 -9.81 0.47 16.42
N GLY A 149 -8.87 0.95 15.62
CA GLY A 149 -7.44 0.96 15.95
C GLY A 149 -6.58 1.71 14.93
N GLY A 150 -7.08 2.82 14.38
CA GLY A 150 -6.30 3.61 13.44
C GLY A 150 -4.97 4.06 14.04
N ASN A 151 -3.88 3.84 13.30
CA ASN A 151 -2.58 4.46 13.57
C ASN A 151 -2.74 5.99 13.45
N THR A 152 -2.98 6.68 14.57
CA THR A 152 -3.14 8.14 14.65
C THR A 152 -1.81 8.92 14.63
N ALA A 153 -0.77 8.39 14.00
CA ALA A 153 0.47 9.11 13.71
C ALA A 153 0.67 8.97 12.19
N PHE A 154 0.42 9.97 11.35
CA PHE A 154 1.18 11.21 11.24
C PHE A 154 0.28 12.38 10.79
N GLY A 155 0.50 13.55 11.40
CA GLY A 155 -0.32 14.74 11.22
C GLY A 155 -0.26 15.38 9.83
N GLY A 156 -1.43 15.87 9.39
CA GLY A 156 -1.61 16.77 8.26
C GLY A 156 -3.05 16.76 7.75
N SER A 157 -3.87 17.71 8.21
CA SER A 157 -5.27 17.99 7.84
C SER A 157 -5.87 17.20 6.66
N VAL A 158 -6.52 16.06 6.92
CA VAL A 158 -7.99 15.87 6.99
C VAL A 158 -8.25 14.59 7.78
N ILE A 159 -8.73 14.70 9.02
CA ILE A 159 -9.27 13.56 9.79
C ILE A 159 -10.76 13.48 9.49
N THR A 160 -11.27 12.34 8.99
CA THR A 160 -12.46 11.66 9.55
C THR A 160 -12.57 10.24 8.97
N PHE A 161 -12.04 9.21 9.63
CA PHE A 161 -12.40 7.81 9.37
C PHE A 161 -13.23 7.32 10.55
N SER A 162 -14.55 7.31 10.38
CA SER A 162 -15.52 6.81 11.35
C SER A 162 -16.49 5.88 10.64
N SER A 163 -16.36 4.57 10.86
CA SER A 163 -17.25 3.50 10.36
C SER A 163 -17.68 3.65 8.89
N SER A 164 -16.86 3.11 7.99
CA SER A 164 -17.10 3.13 6.55
C SER A 164 -18.01 1.96 6.16
N ASN A 165 -19.28 2.24 5.83
CA ASN A 165 -20.08 1.27 5.09
C ASN A 165 -19.66 1.33 3.61
N ILE A 166 -19.38 0.17 3.01
CA ILE A 166 -19.11 0.04 1.58
C ILE A 166 -20.08 -0.95 0.97
N SER A 167 -20.68 -0.59 -0.15
CA SER A 167 -21.55 -1.47 -0.92
C SER A 167 -20.93 -1.78 -2.28
N PHE A 168 -21.06 -3.04 -2.70
CA PHE A 168 -20.61 -3.52 -4.00
C PHE A 168 -21.78 -4.09 -4.82
N ASN A 169 -21.81 -3.75 -6.10
CA ASN A 169 -22.78 -4.31 -7.05
C ASN A 169 -22.12 -4.45 -8.43
N GLY A 170 -21.86 -5.70 -8.84
CA GLY A 170 -21.08 -5.97 -10.04
C GLY A 170 -19.68 -5.34 -9.91
N ASN A 171 -19.31 -4.48 -10.86
CA ASN A 171 -18.04 -3.76 -10.84
C ASN A 171 -18.12 -2.36 -10.20
N LYS A 172 -19.20 -2.04 -9.50
CA LYS A 172 -19.41 -0.73 -8.87
C LYS A 172 -19.25 -0.82 -7.36
N PHE A 173 -18.75 0.26 -6.76
CA PHE A 173 -18.69 0.43 -5.32
C PHE A 173 -19.31 1.77 -4.90
N THR A 174 -19.76 1.87 -3.65
CA THR A 174 -20.19 3.12 -3.03
C THR A 174 -19.90 3.11 -1.53
N PHE A 175 -19.27 4.16 -1.03
CA PHE A 175 -19.12 4.45 0.40
C PHE A 175 -20.39 5.13 0.94
N GLU A 176 -20.76 4.79 2.18
CA GLU A 176 -21.94 5.29 2.90
C GLU A 176 -23.30 4.89 2.30
N SER A 177 -23.63 3.59 2.28
CA SER A 177 -25.01 3.17 2.06
C SER A 177 -25.88 3.49 3.29
N THR A 178 -26.49 4.66 3.32
CA THR A 178 -27.58 4.95 4.27
C THR A 178 -28.83 4.19 3.85
N GLY A 179 -29.13 3.09 4.57
CA GLY A 179 -30.47 2.58 4.84
C GLY A 179 -31.42 2.26 3.66
N GLY A 180 -31.76 0.97 3.55
CA GLY A 180 -32.98 0.38 2.99
C GLY A 180 -33.97 1.25 2.20
N GLY A 181 -34.10 0.96 0.91
CA GLY A 181 -35.23 1.39 0.10
C GLY A 181 -34.94 1.20 -1.38
N SER A 182 -35.80 0.49 -2.11
CA SER A 182 -35.65 0.04 -3.50
C SER A 182 -35.62 1.16 -4.58
N SER A 183 -34.95 2.27 -4.33
CA SER A 183 -34.80 3.43 -5.24
C SER A 183 -33.46 4.18 -5.07
N SER A 184 -32.51 3.67 -4.27
CA SER A 184 -31.33 4.40 -3.77
C SER A 184 -30.03 4.23 -4.57
N ASP A 185 -29.94 3.26 -5.48
CA ASP A 185 -28.69 2.92 -6.19
C ASP A 185 -28.17 4.05 -7.12
N VAL A 186 -29.07 4.88 -7.67
CA VAL A 186 -28.70 5.94 -8.62
C VAL A 186 -28.23 7.22 -7.92
N THR A 187 -28.80 7.55 -6.76
CA THR A 187 -28.44 8.76 -6.00
C THR A 187 -27.14 8.62 -5.23
N ALA A 188 -26.83 7.43 -4.69
CA ALA A 188 -25.57 7.22 -3.98
C ALA A 188 -24.36 7.18 -4.94
N TYR A 189 -24.53 6.59 -6.14
CA TYR A 189 -23.51 6.59 -7.20
C TYR A 189 -23.19 8.00 -7.75
N SER A 190 -24.08 8.98 -7.56
CA SER A 190 -23.84 10.36 -8.01
C SER A 190 -22.78 11.10 -7.20
N SER A 191 -22.39 10.58 -6.03
CA SER A 191 -21.29 11.14 -5.24
C SER A 191 -19.96 10.87 -5.94
N GLN A 192 -19.36 11.93 -6.49
CA GLN A 192 -18.13 11.82 -7.30
C GLN A 192 -16.93 11.31 -6.49
N GLU A 193 -16.91 11.57 -5.18
CA GLU A 193 -15.82 11.20 -4.27
C GLU A 193 -16.09 9.91 -3.48
N LYS A 194 -17.32 9.40 -3.49
CA LYS A 194 -17.73 8.23 -2.68
C LYS A 194 -18.20 7.03 -3.50
N ALA A 195 -18.20 7.13 -4.83
CA ALA A 195 -18.65 6.04 -5.68
C ALA A 195 -17.81 5.95 -6.95
N GLY A 196 -17.86 4.77 -7.56
CA GLY A 196 -17.12 4.51 -8.77
C GLY A 196 -17.16 3.06 -9.19
N THR A 197 -16.15 2.66 -9.95
CA THR A 197 -15.93 1.28 -10.37
C THR A 197 -14.70 0.70 -9.70
N TYR A 198 -14.65 -0.61 -9.53
CA TYR A 198 -13.49 -1.29 -8.99
C TYR A 198 -13.09 -2.49 -9.84
N GLU A 199 -11.85 -2.92 -9.65
CA GLU A 199 -11.29 -4.14 -10.22
C GLU A 199 -10.43 -4.84 -9.17
N LEU A 200 -10.66 -6.13 -8.96
CA LEU A 200 -9.81 -6.97 -8.13
C LEU A 200 -8.77 -7.68 -8.99
N ASP A 201 -7.53 -7.74 -8.50
CA ASP A 201 -6.44 -8.50 -9.12
C ASP A 201 -5.44 -8.93 -8.04
N GLY A 202 -5.45 -10.22 -7.70
CA GLY A 202 -4.55 -10.78 -6.69
C GLY A 202 -4.79 -10.17 -5.31
N TYR A 203 -3.75 -9.57 -4.73
CA TYR A 203 -3.81 -8.86 -3.45
C TYR A 203 -4.09 -7.37 -3.60
N SER A 204 -4.79 -6.96 -4.66
CA SER A 204 -5.07 -5.54 -4.91
C SER A 204 -6.51 -5.29 -5.34
N ILE A 205 -7.01 -4.12 -4.93
CA ILE A 205 -8.24 -3.52 -5.44
C ILE A 205 -7.88 -2.17 -6.06
N THR A 206 -8.27 -1.98 -7.32
CA THR A 206 -8.19 -0.68 -7.98
C THR A 206 -9.55 0.00 -7.90
N LEU A 207 -9.67 1.07 -7.13
CA LEU A 207 -10.85 1.92 -7.01
C LEU A 207 -10.74 3.08 -8.00
N ARG A 208 -11.68 3.18 -8.94
CA ARG A 208 -11.78 4.25 -9.93
C ARG A 208 -13.00 5.09 -9.60
N PHE A 209 -12.77 6.23 -8.96
CA PHE A 209 -13.81 7.13 -8.50
C PHE A 209 -14.44 7.91 -9.66
N ASN A 210 -15.69 8.32 -9.47
CA ASN A 210 -16.44 9.09 -10.46
C ASN A 210 -15.86 10.50 -10.69
N ASN A 211 -15.07 11.05 -9.75
CA ASN A 211 -14.29 12.28 -9.93
C ASN A 211 -13.02 12.10 -10.79
N GLY A 212 -12.72 10.86 -11.24
CA GLY A 212 -11.54 10.53 -12.03
C GLY A 212 -10.31 10.13 -11.20
N ALA A 213 -10.36 10.20 -9.87
CA ALA A 213 -9.31 9.69 -9.01
C ALA A 213 -9.22 8.16 -9.12
N VAL A 214 -7.99 7.64 -9.04
CA VAL A 214 -7.71 6.21 -9.03
C VAL A 214 -6.82 5.89 -7.84
N GLU A 215 -7.26 4.94 -7.02
CA GLU A 215 -6.50 4.41 -5.89
C GLU A 215 -6.32 2.91 -6.08
N LYS A 216 -5.14 2.40 -5.76
CA LYS A 216 -4.90 0.96 -5.75
C LYS A 216 -4.42 0.56 -4.37
N LYS A 217 -5.27 -0.12 -3.64
CA LYS A 217 -5.03 -0.54 -2.27
C LYS A 217 -4.75 -2.03 -2.21
N PHE A 218 -4.10 -2.46 -1.13
CA PHE A 218 -4.01 -3.87 -0.81
C PHE A 218 -5.42 -4.43 -0.58
N PHE A 219 -5.66 -5.65 -1.04
CA PHE A 219 -6.93 -6.33 -0.91
C PHE A 219 -6.68 -7.79 -0.55
N TYR A 220 -7.50 -8.36 0.31
CA TYR A 220 -7.42 -9.77 0.65
C TYR A 220 -8.73 -10.30 1.22
N PHE A 221 -9.04 -11.57 0.98
CA PHE A 221 -10.11 -12.28 1.67
C PHE A 221 -9.57 -13.02 2.89
N TYR A 222 -10.41 -13.19 3.90
CA TYR A 222 -10.11 -14.14 4.97
C TYR A 222 -10.17 -15.57 4.42
N PRO A 223 -9.38 -16.53 4.94
CA PRO A 223 -9.15 -17.83 4.34
C PRO A 223 -10.43 -18.67 4.25
N ASP A 224 -11.32 -18.56 5.24
CA ASP A 224 -12.52 -19.39 5.36
C ASP A 224 -13.80 -18.67 4.90
N SER A 225 -13.70 -17.41 4.47
CA SER A 225 -14.88 -16.63 4.05
C SER A 225 -14.51 -15.53 3.06
N LYS A 226 -15.33 -15.42 2.00
CA LYS A 226 -15.32 -14.26 1.10
C LYS A 226 -16.24 -13.13 1.54
N ASP A 227 -17.01 -13.36 2.59
CA ASP A 227 -17.92 -12.39 3.20
C ASP A 227 -17.17 -11.46 4.19
N VAL A 228 -15.89 -11.76 4.43
CA VAL A 228 -14.95 -10.94 5.20
C VAL A 228 -13.71 -10.69 4.34
N PHE A 229 -13.37 -9.42 4.14
CA PHE A 229 -12.20 -9.02 3.37
C PHE A 229 -11.54 -7.79 3.98
N GLY A 230 -10.28 -7.54 3.63
CA GLY A 230 -9.57 -6.32 3.96
C GLY A 230 -9.28 -5.45 2.74
N ILE A 231 -9.26 -4.14 2.98
CA ILE A 231 -8.74 -3.12 2.07
C ILE A 231 -7.71 -2.31 2.86
N GLY A 232 -6.43 -2.55 2.59
CA GLY A 232 -5.33 -2.05 3.41
C GLY A 232 -5.33 -2.63 4.82
N ASP A 233 -5.28 -1.77 5.83
CA ASP A 233 -5.33 -2.14 7.25
C ASP A 233 -6.77 -2.29 7.79
N GLN A 234 -7.78 -1.87 7.00
CA GLN A 234 -9.19 -1.97 7.38
C GLN A 234 -9.79 -3.28 6.90
N TYR A 235 -10.56 -3.96 7.76
CA TYR A 235 -11.36 -5.12 7.37
C TYR A 235 -12.85 -4.83 7.45
N TYR A 236 -13.58 -5.54 6.59
CA TYR A 236 -14.99 -5.36 6.29
C TYR A 236 -15.72 -6.69 6.46
N VAL A 237 -16.85 -6.65 7.16
CA VAL A 237 -17.77 -7.78 7.30
C VAL A 237 -19.11 -7.44 6.67
N THR A 238 -19.85 -8.46 6.26
CA THR A 238 -21.21 -8.27 5.72
C THR A 238 -22.13 -7.71 6.80
N ASP A 239 -22.94 -6.70 6.43
CA ASP A 239 -24.01 -6.12 7.28
C ASP A 239 -25.19 -7.07 7.53
#